data_AF-L8EUA7-F1
#
_entry.id   AF-L8EUA7-F1
#
_cell.length_a   1.000
_cell.length_b   1.000
_cell.length_c   1.000
_cell.angle_alpha   90.00
_cell.angle_beta   90.00
_cell.angle_gamma   90.00
#
_symmetry.space_group_name_H-M   'P 1'
#
loop_
_entity.id
_entity.type
_entity.pdbx_description
1 polymer ?
#
loop_
_entity_poly.entity_id
_entity_poly.type
_entity_poly.pdbx_seq_one_letter_code
_entity_poly.pdbx_strand_id
1 'polypeptide(L)'
;MNRDDAKRLLAHCAAFDNRQPSLAAAEAWAAALHDVPADDDAFAAVARYYATPPHRPGDRLWIQPHDIRTGRQKLRAERLENFTYEPPTSDCDPHYLARLRGQLAATADGRGPALCAAPALEGGPHPEFVEELEARGYEVGCPVPDAEEDGSTTAEVSAVRRPGPLGVECPVCRAPIGRPCKTRLRSKNSPKPHGARRRVAAGQPAATETPAEIEQRRAAALAHLAQTVHQEDQP
;
A
#
# COMPACT_ATOMS: atom_id res chain seq x y z
N MET A 1 -16.08 24.18 -5.24
CA MET A 1 -16.70 25.22 -4.40
C MET A 1 -16.44 26.59 -5.00
N ASN A 2 -17.31 27.55 -4.77
CA ASN A 2 -17.11 28.93 -5.23
C ASN A 2 -16.23 29.74 -4.25
N ARG A 3 -15.97 31.02 -4.57
CA ARG A 3 -15.13 31.89 -3.73
C ARG A 3 -15.70 32.13 -2.32
N ASP A 4 -17.02 32.31 -2.21
CA ASP A 4 -17.66 32.63 -0.94
C ASP A 4 -17.68 31.40 -0.01
N ASP A 5 -17.88 30.22 -0.60
CA ASP A 5 -17.72 28.93 0.07
C ASP A 5 -16.29 28.73 0.58
N ALA A 6 -15.29 28.98 -0.27
CA ALA A 6 -13.89 28.89 0.11
C ALA A 6 -13.53 29.86 1.25
N LYS A 7 -14.11 31.07 1.23
CA LYS A 7 -13.97 32.05 2.32
C LYS A 7 -14.55 31.52 3.64
N ARG A 8 -15.73 30.89 3.61
CA ARG A 8 -16.35 30.26 4.79
C ARG A 8 -15.49 29.13 5.33
N LEU A 9 -14.99 28.26 4.45
CA LEU A 9 -14.10 27.15 4.83
C LEU A 9 -12.78 27.67 5.44
N LEU A 10 -12.18 28.70 4.84
CA LEU A 10 -10.96 29.32 5.37
C LEU A 10 -11.19 29.98 6.73
N ALA A 11 -12.34 30.62 6.95
CA ALA A 11 -12.72 31.16 8.24
C ALA A 11 -12.86 30.05 9.30
N HIS A 12 -13.43 28.90 8.93
CA HIS A 12 -13.49 27.75 9.83
C HIS A 12 -12.09 27.22 10.18
N CYS A 13 -11.20 27.11 9.20
CA CYS A 13 -9.81 26.71 9.47
C CYS A 13 -9.06 27.72 10.36
N ALA A 14 -9.30 29.01 10.13
CA ALA A 14 -8.69 30.10 10.91
C ALA A 14 -9.06 30.04 12.40
N ALA A 15 -10.22 29.48 12.74
CA ALA A 15 -10.59 29.25 14.14
C ALA A 15 -9.70 28.21 14.84
N PHE A 16 -9.04 27.31 14.10
CA PHE A 16 -8.11 26.33 14.67
C PHE A 16 -6.67 26.82 14.66
N ASP A 17 -6.22 27.36 13.53
CA ASP A 17 -4.82 27.71 13.34
C ASP A 17 -4.53 29.20 13.55
N ASN A 18 -5.50 30.04 13.91
CA ASN A 18 -5.33 31.48 14.11
C ASN A 18 -4.78 32.24 12.88
N ARG A 19 -4.98 31.73 11.65
CA ARG A 19 -4.59 32.47 10.44
C ARG A 19 -5.59 33.59 10.11
N GLN A 20 -5.12 34.60 9.40
CA GLN A 20 -5.97 35.67 8.85
C GLN A 20 -6.02 35.54 7.32
N PRO A 21 -6.97 34.75 6.78
CA PRO A 21 -7.03 34.50 5.34
C PRO A 21 -7.41 35.77 4.56
N SER A 22 -6.67 36.05 3.48
CA SER A 22 -6.94 37.16 2.56
C SER A 22 -7.97 36.79 1.49
N LEU A 23 -8.47 37.78 0.75
CA LEU A 23 -9.32 37.55 -0.42
C LEU A 23 -8.62 36.71 -1.50
N ALA A 24 -7.34 37.00 -1.75
CA ALA A 24 -6.51 36.22 -2.68
C ALA A 24 -6.38 34.75 -2.24
N ALA A 25 -6.31 34.49 -0.93
CA ALA A 25 -6.30 33.12 -0.42
C ALA A 25 -7.64 32.40 -0.70
N ALA A 26 -8.78 33.08 -0.54
CA ALA A 26 -10.08 32.53 -0.87
C ALA A 26 -10.23 32.20 -2.37
N GLU A 27 -9.71 33.06 -3.25
CA GLU A 27 -9.70 32.82 -4.70
C GLU A 27 -8.81 31.61 -5.06
N ALA A 28 -7.61 31.53 -4.48
CA ALA A 28 -6.71 30.40 -4.69
C ALA A 28 -7.31 29.07 -4.19
N TRP A 29 -7.98 29.10 -3.04
CA TRP A 29 -8.66 27.91 -2.50
C TRP A 29 -9.87 27.50 -3.34
N ALA A 30 -10.67 28.45 -3.81
CA ALA A 30 -11.77 28.17 -4.73
C ALA A 30 -11.30 27.53 -6.03
N ALA A 31 -10.18 27.99 -6.60
CA ALA A 31 -9.59 27.37 -7.78
C ALA A 31 -9.09 25.93 -7.50
N ALA A 32 -8.39 25.72 -6.38
CA ALA A 32 -7.86 24.41 -6.00
C ALA A 32 -8.96 23.39 -5.65
N LEU A 33 -10.10 23.86 -5.15
CA LEU A 33 -11.23 23.05 -4.69
C LEU A 33 -12.48 23.24 -5.58
N HIS A 34 -12.31 23.62 -6.84
CA HIS A 34 -13.42 23.99 -7.73
C HIS A 34 -14.50 22.89 -7.85
N ASP A 35 -14.11 21.61 -7.83
CA ASP A 35 -14.94 20.42 -7.92
C ASP A 35 -15.40 19.85 -6.55
N VAL A 36 -14.89 20.38 -5.44
CA VAL A 36 -15.26 19.94 -4.09
C VAL A 36 -16.39 20.82 -3.57
N PRO A 37 -17.56 20.28 -3.16
CA PRO A 37 -18.62 21.07 -2.54
C PRO A 37 -18.22 21.54 -1.13
N ALA A 38 -18.79 22.65 -0.67
CA ALA A 38 -18.65 23.11 0.71
C ALA A 38 -19.78 22.53 1.59
N ASP A 39 -19.80 21.20 1.68
CA ASP A 39 -20.73 20.42 2.50
C ASP A 39 -20.16 20.13 3.89
N ASP A 40 -20.98 19.53 4.75
CA ASP A 40 -20.59 19.17 6.12
C ASP A 40 -19.34 18.28 6.15
N ASP A 41 -19.13 17.43 5.14
CA ASP A 41 -17.92 16.61 5.03
C ASP A 41 -16.66 17.45 4.83
N ALA A 42 -16.72 18.54 4.07
CA ALA A 42 -15.59 19.44 3.89
C ALA A 42 -15.20 20.11 5.22
N PHE A 43 -16.18 20.48 6.05
CA PHE A 43 -15.94 21.03 7.40
C PHE A 43 -15.48 19.95 8.39
N ALA A 44 -16.09 18.77 8.36
CA ALA A 44 -15.68 17.63 9.17
C ALA A 44 -14.25 17.17 8.85
N ALA A 45 -13.81 17.28 7.59
CA ALA A 45 -12.42 17.01 7.20
C ALA A 45 -11.44 17.98 7.88
N VAL A 46 -11.79 19.27 8.01
CA VAL A 46 -10.99 20.25 8.76
C VAL A 46 -10.90 19.86 10.22
N ALA A 47 -12.04 19.60 10.86
CA ALA A 47 -12.10 19.24 12.28
C ALA A 47 -11.28 17.97 12.55
N ARG A 48 -11.40 16.95 11.70
CA ARG A 48 -10.65 15.70 11.81
C ARG A 48 -9.13 15.89 11.64
N TYR A 49 -8.72 16.77 10.73
CA TYR A 49 -7.30 17.09 10.54
C TYR A 49 -6.71 17.69 11.82
N TYR A 50 -7.37 18.68 12.41
CA TYR A 50 -6.89 19.33 13.64
C TYR A 50 -7.06 18.49 14.91
N ALA A 51 -7.95 17.48 14.90
CA ALA A 51 -8.05 16.49 15.98
C ALA A 51 -6.90 15.47 15.96
N THR A 52 -6.13 15.39 14.87
CA THR A 52 -5.02 14.45 14.75
C THR A 52 -3.75 15.08 15.35
N PRO A 53 -3.02 14.41 16.26
CA PRO A 53 -1.77 14.93 16.79
C PRO A 53 -0.74 15.20 15.67
N PRO A 54 0.08 16.24 15.78
CA PRO A 54 1.16 16.47 14.83
C PRO A 54 2.17 15.32 14.87
N HIS A 55 2.80 15.03 13.73
CA HIS A 55 3.79 13.96 13.63
C HIS A 55 4.96 14.17 14.60
N ARG A 56 5.34 15.42 14.87
CA ARG A 56 6.34 15.75 15.89
C ARG A 56 5.71 16.59 16.98
N PRO A 57 6.03 16.32 18.26
CA PRO A 57 5.61 17.19 19.35
C PRO A 57 6.08 18.63 19.12
N GLY A 58 5.16 19.58 19.23
CA GLY A 58 5.44 21.01 19.05
C GLY A 58 5.28 21.54 17.63
N ASP A 59 5.12 20.69 16.62
CA ASP A 59 4.83 21.15 15.25
C ASP A 59 3.42 21.73 15.17
N ARG A 60 3.29 22.88 14.50
CA ARG A 60 1.99 23.48 14.22
C ARG A 60 1.34 22.79 13.03
N LEU A 61 0.10 22.37 13.20
CA LEU A 61 -0.71 21.87 12.09
C LEU A 61 -1.10 23.02 11.18
N TRP A 62 -0.90 22.84 9.88
CA TRP A 62 -1.32 23.78 8.85
C TRP A 62 -2.04 23.03 7.76
N ILE A 63 -3.35 23.25 7.64
CA ILE A 63 -4.17 22.56 6.64
C ILE A 63 -4.07 23.24 5.27
N GLN A 64 -3.91 22.42 4.23
CA GLN A 64 -3.87 22.81 2.82
C GLN A 64 -5.10 22.29 2.06
N PRO A 65 -5.41 22.81 0.85
CA PRO A 65 -6.56 22.36 0.07
C PRO A 65 -6.60 20.84 -0.18
N HIS A 66 -5.45 20.22 -0.45
CA HIS A 66 -5.40 18.78 -0.74
C HIS A 66 -5.77 17.91 0.47
N ASP A 67 -5.55 18.40 1.69
CA ASP A 67 -5.95 17.72 2.93
C ASP A 67 -7.48 17.64 3.04
N ILE A 68 -8.18 18.71 2.64
CA ILE A 68 -9.66 18.75 2.61
C ILE A 68 -10.20 17.70 1.65
N ARG A 69 -9.64 17.63 0.43
CA ARG A 69 -10.03 16.65 -0.58
C ARG A 69 -9.84 15.22 -0.05
N THR A 70 -8.67 14.95 0.52
CA THR A 70 -8.31 13.64 1.05
C THR A 70 -9.19 13.26 2.25
N GLY A 71 -9.39 14.18 3.19
CA GLY A 71 -10.22 13.98 4.38
C GLY A 71 -11.70 13.75 4.04
N ARG A 72 -12.25 14.54 3.11
CA ARG A 72 -13.62 14.35 2.61
C ARG A 72 -13.78 13.00 1.90
N GLN A 73 -12.84 12.62 1.04
CA GLN A 73 -12.86 11.30 0.40
C GLN A 73 -12.82 10.17 1.43
N LYS A 74 -12.00 10.31 2.47
CA LYS A 74 -11.91 9.32 3.56
C LYS A 74 -13.22 9.18 4.32
N LEU A 75 -13.84 10.30 4.73
CA LEU A 75 -15.14 10.28 5.43
C LEU A 75 -16.23 9.61 4.60
N ARG A 76 -16.26 9.88 3.29
CA ARG A 76 -17.20 9.24 2.36
C ARG A 76 -16.91 7.76 2.19
N ALA A 77 -15.65 7.36 2.11
CA ALA A 77 -15.24 5.97 2.01
C ALA A 77 -15.61 5.17 3.26
N GLU A 78 -15.42 5.74 4.45
CA GLU A 78 -15.81 5.13 5.73
C GLU A 78 -17.33 4.84 5.79
N ARG A 79 -18.16 5.77 5.30
CA ARG A 79 -19.61 5.51 5.20
C ARG A 79 -19.98 4.42 4.18
N LEU A 80 -19.12 4.18 3.20
CA LEU A 80 -19.32 3.15 2.19
C LEU A 80 -18.72 1.79 2.56
N GLU A 81 -17.99 1.69 3.68
CA GLU A 81 -17.26 0.48 4.07
C GLU A 81 -18.19 -0.74 4.20
N ASN A 82 -19.39 -0.55 4.73
CA ASN A 82 -20.42 -1.58 4.88
C ASN A 82 -21.62 -1.36 3.95
N PHE A 83 -21.44 -0.72 2.80
CA PHE A 83 -22.55 -0.46 1.88
C PHE A 83 -23.11 -1.76 1.29
N THR A 84 -24.41 -2.00 1.53
CA THR A 84 -25.18 -3.07 0.88
C THR A 84 -26.17 -2.44 -0.09
N TYR A 85 -26.15 -2.90 -1.34
CA TYR A 85 -27.12 -2.47 -2.34
C TYR A 85 -28.50 -3.05 -2.03
N GLU A 86 -29.52 -2.20 -2.02
CA GLU A 86 -30.91 -2.62 -1.84
C GLU A 86 -31.59 -2.73 -3.22
N PRO A 87 -31.79 -3.97 -3.75
CA PRO A 87 -32.44 -4.14 -5.04
C PRO A 87 -33.93 -3.81 -4.96
N PRO A 88 -34.55 -3.36 -6.07
CA PRO A 88 -36.00 -3.30 -6.15
C PRO A 88 -36.61 -4.70 -6.04
N THR A 89 -37.89 -4.78 -5.70
CA THR A 89 -38.64 -6.04 -5.52
C THR A 89 -38.80 -6.89 -6.78
N SER A 90 -38.39 -6.39 -7.96
CA SER A 90 -38.43 -7.10 -9.23
C SER A 90 -37.01 -7.33 -9.73
N ASP A 91 -36.69 -8.57 -10.09
CA ASP A 91 -35.36 -8.99 -10.56
C ASP A 91 -34.97 -8.42 -11.93
N CYS A 92 -35.91 -7.80 -12.64
CA CYS A 92 -35.70 -7.19 -13.96
C CYS A 92 -35.70 -5.65 -13.87
N ASP A 93 -34.65 -5.04 -13.28
CA ASP A 93 -34.47 -3.57 -13.31
C ASP A 93 -33.50 -3.13 -14.43
N PRO A 94 -33.97 -2.55 -15.55
CA PRO A 94 -33.11 -2.00 -16.60
C PRO A 94 -32.28 -0.78 -16.12
N HIS A 95 -32.57 -0.24 -14.93
CA HIS A 95 -31.91 0.93 -14.36
C HIS A 95 -30.98 0.59 -13.17
N TYR A 96 -30.58 -0.68 -13.00
CA TYR A 96 -29.69 -1.14 -11.93
C TYR A 96 -28.51 -0.19 -11.66
N LEU A 97 -27.74 0.18 -12.70
CA LEU A 97 -26.54 1.03 -12.54
C LEU A 97 -26.88 2.45 -12.06
N ALA A 98 -27.99 3.02 -12.52
CA ALA A 98 -28.42 4.35 -12.10
C ALA A 98 -28.85 4.33 -10.62
N ARG A 99 -29.60 3.30 -10.22
CA ARG A 99 -30.02 3.08 -8.83
C ARG A 99 -28.83 2.83 -7.91
N LEU A 100 -27.89 1.97 -8.31
CA LEU A 100 -26.66 1.68 -7.56
C LEU A 100 -25.86 2.96 -7.32
N ARG A 101 -25.63 3.76 -8.37
CA ARG A 101 -24.94 5.06 -8.25
C ARG A 101 -25.69 6.02 -7.34
N GLY A 102 -27.02 6.05 -7.43
CA GLY A 102 -27.88 6.87 -6.57
C GLY A 102 -27.77 6.48 -5.10
N GLN A 103 -27.83 5.19 -4.79
CA GLN A 103 -27.67 4.66 -3.43
C GLN A 103 -26.27 4.93 -2.89
N LEU A 104 -25.22 4.66 -3.68
CA LEU A 104 -23.83 4.97 -3.31
C LEU A 104 -23.67 6.47 -3.00
N ALA A 105 -24.22 7.36 -3.83
CA ALA A 105 -24.16 8.79 -3.58
C ALA A 105 -24.92 9.17 -2.31
N ALA A 106 -26.13 8.63 -2.09
CA ALA A 106 -26.93 8.91 -0.90
C ALA A 106 -26.25 8.43 0.39
N THR A 107 -25.68 7.22 0.41
CA THR A 107 -24.92 6.69 1.55
C THR A 107 -23.64 7.49 1.78
N ALA A 108 -22.90 7.80 0.71
CA ALA A 108 -21.71 8.62 0.81
C ALA A 108 -22.01 10.05 1.28
N ASP A 109 -23.20 10.59 1.01
CA ASP A 109 -23.66 11.89 1.52
C ASP A 109 -24.24 11.82 2.95
N GLY A 110 -24.30 10.63 3.56
CA GLY A 110 -24.90 10.44 4.89
C GLY A 110 -26.43 10.49 4.92
N ARG A 111 -27.09 10.42 3.76
CA ARG A 111 -28.56 10.38 3.64
C ARG A 111 -29.14 8.96 3.69
N GLY A 112 -28.29 7.94 3.67
CA GLY A 112 -28.67 6.53 3.86
C GLY A 112 -28.42 6.06 5.30
N PRO A 113 -29.13 5.02 5.77
CA PRO A 113 -28.84 4.42 7.06
C PRO A 113 -27.40 3.89 7.05
N ALA A 114 -26.59 4.28 8.04
CA ALA A 114 -25.30 3.68 8.26
C ALA A 114 -25.54 2.21 8.63
N LEU A 115 -25.11 1.27 7.78
CA LEU A 115 -25.08 -0.14 8.14
C LEU A 115 -23.91 -0.32 9.12
N CYS A 116 -24.23 -0.18 10.41
CA CYS A 116 -23.23 -0.21 11.49
C CYS A 116 -22.60 -1.59 11.71
N ALA A 117 -23.12 -2.64 11.08
CA ALA A 117 -22.54 -3.97 11.14
C ALA A 117 -22.65 -4.62 9.76
N ALA A 118 -21.52 -5.07 9.23
CA ALA A 118 -21.56 -6.12 8.23
C ALA A 118 -22.31 -7.31 8.87
N PRO A 119 -23.33 -7.88 8.22
CA PRO A 119 -23.91 -9.13 8.70
C PRO A 119 -22.78 -10.14 8.82
N ALA A 120 -22.75 -10.88 9.94
CA ALA A 120 -21.79 -11.96 10.09
C ALA A 120 -21.91 -12.88 8.86
N LEU A 121 -20.77 -13.29 8.30
CA LEU A 121 -20.76 -14.31 7.26
C LEU A 121 -21.16 -15.63 7.91
N GLU A 122 -22.47 -15.88 7.97
CA GLU A 122 -23.05 -17.14 8.39
C GLU A 122 -23.00 -18.12 7.20
N GLY A 123 -21.79 -18.59 6.88
CA GLY A 123 -21.58 -19.48 5.76
C GLY A 123 -20.28 -20.25 5.90
N GLY A 124 -20.39 -21.55 6.10
CA GLY A 124 -19.27 -22.49 5.96
C GLY A 124 -19.08 -22.92 4.49
N PRO A 125 -17.99 -23.65 4.19
CA PRO A 125 -17.86 -24.32 2.90
C PRO A 125 -19.08 -25.20 2.60
N HIS A 126 -19.43 -25.34 1.32
CA HIS A 126 -20.55 -26.17 0.88
C HIS A 126 -20.40 -27.62 1.42
N PRO A 127 -21.46 -28.29 1.88
CA PRO A 127 -21.37 -29.62 2.49
C PRO A 127 -20.69 -30.65 1.58
N GLU A 128 -20.97 -30.65 0.27
CA GLU A 128 -20.28 -31.55 -0.68
C GLU A 128 -18.76 -31.32 -0.72
N PHE A 129 -18.32 -30.07 -0.56
CA PHE A 129 -16.89 -29.74 -0.53
C PHE A 129 -16.23 -30.20 0.78
N VAL A 130 -16.97 -30.15 1.88
CA VAL A 130 -16.53 -30.69 3.18
C VAL A 130 -16.39 -32.21 3.08
N GLU A 131 -17.39 -32.90 2.52
CA GLU A 131 -17.36 -34.36 2.33
C GLU A 131 -16.18 -34.80 1.45
N GLU A 132 -15.90 -34.08 0.36
CA GLU A 132 -14.73 -34.38 -0.50
C GLU A 132 -13.39 -34.20 0.21
N LEU A 133 -13.28 -33.19 1.09
CA LEU A 133 -12.07 -32.95 1.87
C LEU A 133 -11.87 -34.03 2.93
N GLU A 134 -12.93 -34.40 3.64
CA GLU A 134 -12.91 -35.46 4.65
C GLU A 134 -12.62 -36.83 4.03
N ALA A 135 -13.17 -37.13 2.85
CA ALA A 135 -12.87 -38.34 2.09
C ALA A 135 -11.38 -38.45 1.68
N ARG A 136 -10.68 -37.31 1.58
CA ARG A 136 -9.24 -37.22 1.31
C ARG A 136 -8.39 -37.17 2.58
N GLY A 137 -9.01 -37.29 3.75
CA GLY A 137 -8.35 -37.29 5.05
C GLY A 137 -8.02 -35.90 5.60
N TYR A 138 -8.65 -34.84 5.09
CA TYR A 138 -8.52 -33.49 5.63
C TYR A 138 -9.63 -33.22 6.65
N GLU A 139 -9.26 -32.65 7.81
CA GLU A 139 -10.21 -32.24 8.84
C GLU A 139 -10.62 -30.77 8.59
N VAL A 140 -11.92 -30.51 8.46
CA VAL A 140 -12.47 -29.18 8.18
C VAL A 140 -13.03 -28.59 9.47
N GLY A 141 -12.77 -27.30 9.71
CA GLY A 141 -13.29 -26.61 10.90
C GLY A 141 -12.47 -26.80 12.17
N CYS A 142 -11.25 -27.36 12.07
CA CYS A 142 -10.31 -27.33 13.19
C CYS A 142 -10.07 -25.89 13.63
N PRO A 143 -10.24 -25.56 14.92
CA PRO A 143 -9.87 -24.25 15.43
C PRO A 143 -8.35 -24.10 15.24
N VAL A 144 -7.96 -23.18 14.37
CA VAL A 144 -6.57 -22.74 14.31
C VAL A 144 -6.36 -21.89 15.56
N PRO A 145 -5.48 -22.29 16.50
CA PRO A 145 -5.20 -21.45 17.64
C PRO A 145 -4.71 -20.09 17.12
N ASP A 146 -5.37 -19.02 17.54
CA ASP A 146 -4.94 -17.67 17.23
C ASP A 146 -3.49 -17.54 17.71
N ALA A 147 -2.57 -17.47 16.76
CA ALA A 147 -1.15 -17.32 17.05
C ALA A 147 -0.88 -15.86 17.45
N GLU A 148 -1.47 -15.43 18.56
CA GLU A 148 -1.01 -14.27 19.30
C GLU A 148 -0.40 -14.75 20.62
N GLU A 149 0.83 -14.29 20.86
CA GLU A 149 1.59 -14.29 22.13
C GLU A 149 2.57 -15.40 22.53
N ASP A 150 2.75 -16.49 21.79
CA ASP A 150 3.91 -17.36 22.03
C ASP A 150 4.86 -17.36 20.83
N GLY A 151 6.09 -16.90 21.03
CA GLY A 151 7.19 -16.80 20.06
C GLY A 151 7.67 -18.11 19.43
N SER A 152 6.80 -19.11 19.35
CA SER A 152 7.01 -20.46 18.82
C SER A 152 6.73 -20.59 17.31
N THR A 153 6.82 -19.51 16.52
CA THR A 153 6.77 -19.57 15.04
C THR A 153 8.15 -19.54 14.39
N THR A 154 9.23 -19.73 15.14
CA THR A 154 10.60 -19.51 14.61
C THR A 154 11.29 -20.75 14.05
N ALA A 155 10.91 -21.97 14.42
CA ALA A 155 11.64 -23.17 13.97
C ALA A 155 11.07 -23.77 12.67
N GLU A 156 9.79 -24.17 12.64
CA GLU A 156 9.23 -24.96 11.53
C GLU A 156 8.81 -24.11 10.32
N VAL A 157 8.29 -22.89 10.54
CA VAL A 157 7.99 -21.96 9.44
C VAL A 157 9.27 -21.44 8.77
N SER A 158 10.41 -21.44 9.48
CA SER A 158 11.72 -21.10 8.90
C SER A 158 12.22 -22.13 7.90
N ALA A 159 11.75 -23.38 7.99
CA ALA A 159 12.12 -24.46 7.09
C ALA A 159 11.43 -24.33 5.71
N VAL A 160 10.31 -23.59 5.63
CA VAL A 160 9.62 -23.32 4.36
C VAL A 160 10.40 -22.29 3.55
N ARG A 161 11.46 -22.74 2.88
CA ARG A 161 12.20 -21.94 1.90
C ARG A 161 11.27 -21.60 0.76
N ARG A 162 10.77 -20.36 0.74
CA ARG A 162 10.02 -19.83 -0.40
C ARG A 162 10.86 -19.99 -1.67
N PRO A 163 10.31 -20.56 -2.76
CA PRO A 163 11.07 -20.74 -3.99
C PRO A 163 11.57 -19.40 -4.52
N GLY A 164 12.84 -19.35 -4.93
CA GLY A 164 13.47 -18.17 -5.52
C GLY A 164 14.36 -17.34 -4.59
N PRO A 165 14.88 -16.20 -5.07
CA PRO A 165 15.95 -15.45 -4.40
C PRO A 165 15.58 -14.86 -3.05
N LEU A 166 14.29 -14.74 -2.73
CA LEU A 166 13.84 -14.24 -1.44
C LEU A 166 13.82 -15.31 -0.34
N GLY A 167 13.98 -16.60 -0.68
CA GLY A 167 14.03 -17.72 0.25
C GLY A 167 15.34 -17.83 1.07
N VAL A 168 16.32 -16.98 0.77
CA VAL A 168 17.61 -16.91 1.49
C VAL A 168 17.89 -15.47 1.94
N GLU A 169 18.68 -15.30 3.00
CA GLU A 169 19.17 -13.99 3.43
C GLU A 169 20.13 -13.40 2.38
N CYS A 170 20.09 -12.08 2.16
CA CYS A 170 21.02 -11.44 1.25
C CYS A 170 22.42 -11.27 1.86
N PRO A 171 23.48 -11.88 1.30
CA PRO A 171 24.83 -11.75 1.85
C PRO A 171 25.43 -10.33 1.70
N VAL A 172 24.85 -9.49 0.83
CA VAL A 172 25.39 -8.15 0.52
C VAL A 172 24.77 -7.06 1.41
N CYS A 173 23.47 -7.12 1.66
CA CYS A 173 22.76 -6.11 2.44
C CYS A 173 22.01 -6.63 3.67
N ARG A 174 22.18 -7.93 3.99
CA ARG A 174 21.55 -8.61 5.15
C ARG A 174 20.03 -8.45 5.19
N ALA A 175 19.41 -8.34 4.01
CA ALA A 175 17.96 -8.32 3.91
C ALA A 175 17.43 -9.72 4.30
N PRO A 176 16.50 -9.81 5.27
CA PRO A 176 15.99 -11.09 5.76
C PRO A 176 15.17 -11.83 4.68
N ILE A 177 14.92 -13.11 4.93
CA ILE A 177 14.07 -13.97 4.08
C ILE A 177 12.72 -13.28 3.85
N GLY A 178 12.25 -13.28 2.61
CA GLY A 178 10.99 -12.65 2.19
C GLY A 178 11.02 -11.13 2.02
N ARG A 179 12.07 -10.42 2.45
CA ARG A 179 12.19 -8.95 2.27
C ARG A 179 13.03 -8.60 1.04
N PRO A 180 12.66 -7.57 0.25
CA PRO A 180 13.46 -7.11 -0.88
C PRO A 180 14.82 -6.58 -0.43
N CYS A 181 15.80 -6.62 -1.32
CA CYS A 181 17.14 -6.10 -1.02
C CYS A 181 17.09 -4.57 -0.87
N LYS A 182 17.82 -4.02 0.10
CA LYS A 182 18.01 -2.57 0.22
C LYS A 182 19.19 -2.11 -0.63
N THR A 183 19.08 -0.95 -1.27
CA THR A 183 20.19 -0.31 -1.98
C THR A 183 21.11 0.42 -1.01
N ARG A 184 22.44 0.38 -1.21
CA ARG A 184 23.39 1.07 -0.30
C ARG A 184 23.19 2.59 -0.23
N LEU A 185 22.62 3.21 -1.26
CA LEU A 185 22.42 4.66 -1.34
C LEU A 185 21.02 5.14 -0.91
N ARG A 186 20.03 4.26 -0.70
CA ARG A 186 18.68 4.69 -0.31
C ARG A 186 18.01 3.68 0.63
N SER A 187 17.22 4.20 1.56
CA SER A 187 16.22 3.45 2.36
C SER A 187 15.14 2.76 1.53
N LYS A 188 15.17 2.92 0.20
CA LYS A 188 14.22 2.31 -0.73
C LYS A 188 14.63 0.88 -1.07
N ASN A 189 13.62 0.04 -1.17
CA ASN A 189 13.73 -1.34 -1.62
C ASN A 189 14.16 -1.36 -3.09
N SER A 190 15.17 -2.17 -3.41
CA SER A 190 15.56 -2.46 -4.79
C SER A 190 14.51 -3.38 -5.43
N PRO A 191 14.04 -3.08 -6.65
CA PRO A 191 13.13 -3.97 -7.38
C PRO A 191 13.81 -5.30 -7.76
N LYS A 192 15.15 -5.31 -7.88
CA LYS A 192 15.93 -6.50 -8.21
C LYS A 192 16.76 -6.97 -7.00
N PRO A 193 16.76 -8.27 -6.66
CA PRO A 193 17.64 -8.79 -5.62
C PRO A 193 19.11 -8.70 -6.06
N HIS A 194 20.02 -8.48 -5.11
CA HIS A 194 21.45 -8.48 -5.41
C HIS A 194 21.87 -9.81 -6.05
N GLY A 195 22.81 -9.76 -7.01
CA GLY A 195 23.28 -10.95 -7.73
C GLY A 195 23.80 -12.06 -6.81
N ALA A 196 24.49 -11.69 -5.72
CA ALA A 196 24.94 -12.64 -4.70
C ALA A 196 23.78 -13.40 -4.03
N ARG A 197 22.63 -12.76 -3.80
CA ARG A 197 21.44 -13.41 -3.24
C ARG A 197 20.83 -14.42 -4.22
N ARG A 198 20.77 -14.05 -5.51
CA ARG A 198 20.30 -14.97 -6.57
C ARG A 198 21.18 -16.21 -6.68
N ARG A 199 22.50 -16.05 -6.57
CA ARG A 199 23.47 -17.15 -6.58
C ARG A 199 23.30 -18.08 -5.39
N VAL A 200 23.24 -17.55 -4.17
CA VAL A 200 23.00 -18.36 -2.96
C VAL A 200 21.67 -19.12 -3.04
N ALA A 201 20.61 -18.49 -3.55
CA ALA A 201 19.33 -19.16 -3.74
C ALA A 201 19.37 -20.28 -4.80
N ALA A 202 20.31 -20.21 -5.74
CA ALA A 202 20.58 -21.25 -6.74
C ALA A 202 21.64 -22.27 -6.28
N GLY A 203 22.07 -22.24 -5.01
CA GLY A 203 23.11 -23.14 -4.48
C GLY A 203 24.54 -22.77 -4.88
N GLN A 204 24.76 -21.59 -5.46
CA GLN A 204 26.08 -21.08 -5.86
C GLN A 204 26.71 -20.23 -4.73
N PRO A 205 28.05 -20.12 -4.69
CA PRO A 205 28.73 -19.30 -3.68
C PRO A 205 28.33 -17.82 -3.74
N ALA A 206 28.24 -17.19 -2.57
CA ALA A 206 27.87 -15.78 -2.43
C ALA A 206 28.92 -14.82 -3.02
N ALA A 207 30.19 -15.19 -2.93
CA ALA A 207 31.32 -14.37 -3.37
C ALA A 207 31.40 -14.32 -4.91
N THR A 208 31.70 -13.14 -5.45
CA THR A 208 32.36 -13.06 -6.76
C THR A 208 33.85 -13.32 -6.58
N GLU A 209 34.50 -13.68 -7.68
CA GLU A 209 35.95 -13.92 -7.81
C GLU A 209 36.81 -13.13 -6.82
N THR A 210 37.80 -13.79 -6.23
CA THR A 210 38.75 -13.17 -5.32
C THR A 210 39.54 -12.06 -6.03
N PRO A 211 40.10 -11.07 -5.30
CA PRO A 211 40.96 -10.05 -5.91
C PRO A 211 42.11 -10.65 -6.76
N ALA A 212 42.69 -11.77 -6.32
CA ALA A 212 43.73 -12.50 -7.04
C ALA A 212 43.21 -13.10 -8.36
N GLU A 213 42.02 -13.68 -8.37
CA GLU A 213 41.38 -14.20 -9.59
C GLU A 213 41.04 -13.08 -10.58
N ILE A 214 40.63 -11.91 -10.07
CA ILE A 214 40.38 -10.71 -10.89
C ILE A 214 41.69 -10.23 -11.54
N GLU A 215 42.79 -10.18 -10.78
CA GLU A 215 44.10 -9.78 -11.28
C GLU A 215 44.68 -10.77 -12.30
N GLN A 216 44.57 -12.07 -12.02
CA GLN A 216 45.00 -13.13 -12.94
C GLN A 216 44.26 -13.07 -14.27
N ARG A 217 42.94 -12.85 -14.24
CA ARG A 217 42.13 -12.69 -15.46
C ARG A 217 42.49 -11.43 -16.23
N ARG A 218 42.78 -10.31 -15.54
CA ARG A 218 43.27 -9.08 -16.19
C ARG A 218 44.61 -9.31 -16.87
N ALA A 219 45.54 -9.98 -16.20
CA ALA A 219 46.85 -10.32 -16.77
C ALA A 219 46.72 -11.23 -17.99
N ALA A 220 45.86 -12.26 -17.92
CA ALA A 220 45.60 -13.15 -19.06
C ALA A 220 44.96 -12.42 -20.25
N ALA A 221 43.99 -11.54 -20.00
CA ALA A 221 43.36 -10.73 -21.05
C ALA A 221 44.36 -9.76 -21.71
N LEU A 222 45.25 -9.13 -20.93
CA LEU A 222 46.30 -8.26 -21.45
C LEU A 222 47.32 -9.05 -22.30
N ALA A 223 47.72 -10.24 -21.86
CA ALA A 223 48.61 -11.11 -22.61
C ALA A 223 47.98 -11.56 -23.95
N HIS A 224 46.70 -11.93 -23.95
CA HIS A 224 45.96 -12.27 -25.17
C HIS A 224 45.88 -11.09 -26.14
N LEU A 225 45.57 -9.89 -25.64
CA LEU A 225 45.53 -8.67 -26.46
C LEU A 225 46.89 -8.35 -27.10
N ALA A 226 47.98 -8.51 -26.34
CA ALA A 226 49.34 -8.32 -26.87
C ALA A 226 49.69 -9.34 -27.97
N GLN A 227 49.24 -10.59 -27.84
CA GLN A 227 49.43 -11.62 -28.87
C GLN A 227 48.65 -11.31 -30.15
N THR A 228 47.39 -10.87 -30.04
CA THR A 228 46.58 -10.51 -31.20
C THR A 228 47.17 -9.32 -31.95
N VAL A 229 47.66 -8.29 -31.25
CA VAL A 229 48.33 -7.14 -31.88
C VAL A 229 49.61 -7.57 -32.60
N HIS A 230 50.42 -8.45 -32.00
CA HIS A 230 51.64 -8.94 -32.63
C HIS A 230 51.38 -9.83 -33.87
N GLN A 231 50.25 -10.55 -33.91
CA GLN A 231 49.84 -11.33 -35.09
C GLN A 231 49.33 -10.46 -36.23
N GLU A 232 48.73 -9.31 -35.94
CA GLU A 232 48.28 -8.34 -36.96
C GLU A 232 49.44 -7.56 -37.59
N ASP A 233 50.58 -7.44 -36.89
CA ASP A 233 51.78 -6.72 -37.35
C ASP A 233 52.81 -7.59 -38.11
N GLN A 234 52.57 -8.90 -38.28
CA GLN A 234 53.41 -9.76 -39.13
C GLN A 234 52.80 -9.84 -40.55
N PRO A 235 53.45 -9.29 -41.58
CA PRO A 235 52.94 -9.26 -42.96
C PRO A 235 52.95 -10.63 -43.67
#